data_AF-A0A7C4YKY8-F1
#
_entry.id   AF-A0A7C4YKY8-F1
#
_cell.length_a   1.000
_cell.length_b   1.000
_cell.length_c   1.000
_cell.angle_alpha   90.00
_cell.angle_beta   90.00
_cell.angle_gamma   90.00
#
_symmetry.space_group_name_H-M   'P 1'
#
loop_
_entity.id
_entity.type
_entity.pdbx_description
1 polymer ?
#
loop_
_entity_poly.entity_id
_entity_poly.type
_entity_poly.pdbx_seq_one_letter_code
_entity_poly.pdbx_strand_id
1 'polypeptide(L)'
;MKIIDQTPFVDEKGELGFSQRIQGMLQFGFNWPAELKAQQVIANYFDRNLEKGYTLIRNQMLGQSGILIPMILLGSAGVFAINITYLRGRYEAKGDQWNVESGNQFKPARENLIQKTATMARALGAFIERQGVNLPVPVEPVLIAAEPGLHIDSSQPIVKVLMSDGIRTFVAGLKSGPPALRADAVLEFVERITNPRPARVKPSSTPPPSPAITPRPSQPRPPQPQPEVQSVSRARAIFNAADEAKPFDPSDLDFALAEDESAARGVPHMGGEPISPAETKRASRRILGMTIRQIAILAGLALALVCILAAFGYVIFGMS
;
A
#
# COMPACT_ATOMS: atom_id res chain seq x y z
N MET A 1 -23.17 10.39 2.41
CA MET A 1 -22.59 9.25 1.64
C MET A 1 -23.03 7.93 2.28
N LYS A 2 -22.84 6.74 1.68
CA LYS A 2 -22.96 5.46 2.44
C LYS A 2 -21.59 5.08 3.01
N ILE A 3 -21.49 4.82 4.31
CA ILE A 3 -20.25 4.34 4.95
C ILE A 3 -20.47 2.90 5.38
N ILE A 4 -19.54 2.02 5.01
CA ILE A 4 -19.49 0.62 5.44
C ILE A 4 -18.20 0.47 6.22
N ASP A 5 -18.31 0.25 7.52
CA ASP A 5 -17.17 0.10 8.40
C ASP A 5 -16.92 -1.39 8.71
N GLN A 6 -15.75 -1.89 8.33
CA GLN A 6 -15.31 -3.25 8.66
C GLN A 6 -14.15 -3.25 9.67
N THR A 7 -13.97 -2.15 10.40
CA THR A 7 -12.93 -2.08 11.42
C THR A 7 -13.18 -3.16 12.49
N PRO A 8 -12.22 -4.06 12.71
CA PRO A 8 -12.38 -5.09 13.73
C PRO A 8 -12.40 -4.44 15.12
N PHE A 9 -13.15 -5.05 16.05
CA PHE A 9 -13.24 -4.64 17.46
C PHE A 9 -13.88 -3.28 17.73
N VAL A 10 -14.59 -2.71 16.76
CA VAL A 10 -15.39 -1.49 16.95
C VAL A 10 -16.81 -1.86 17.34
N ASP A 11 -17.38 -1.16 18.32
CA ASP A 11 -18.76 -1.36 18.74
C ASP A 11 -19.78 -0.79 17.73
N GLU A 12 -21.07 -1.07 17.90
CA GLU A 12 -22.12 -0.56 17.01
C GLU A 12 -22.18 0.98 16.93
N LYS A 13 -21.55 1.69 17.88
CA LYS A 13 -21.49 3.15 17.94
C LYS A 13 -20.25 3.72 17.25
N GLY A 14 -19.34 2.89 16.75
CA GLY A 14 -18.10 3.34 16.14
C GLY A 14 -16.99 3.66 17.14
N GLU A 15 -17.18 3.34 18.42
CA GLU A 15 -16.19 3.59 19.47
C GLU A 15 -15.36 2.35 19.78
N LEU A 16 -14.10 2.58 20.15
CA LEU A 16 -13.19 1.55 20.63
C LEU A 16 -13.17 1.58 22.15
N GLY A 17 -13.68 0.53 22.79
CA GLY A 17 -13.51 0.28 24.21
C GLY A 17 -12.03 0.09 24.58
N PHE A 18 -11.67 0.35 25.84
CA PHE A 18 -10.27 0.31 26.31
C PHE A 18 -9.60 -1.06 26.07
N SER A 19 -10.30 -2.16 26.34
CA SER A 19 -9.79 -3.52 26.11
C SER A 19 -9.58 -3.84 24.63
N GLN A 20 -10.49 -3.40 23.77
CA GLN A 20 -10.42 -3.56 22.32
C GLN A 20 -9.25 -2.78 21.71
N ARG A 21 -8.95 -1.59 22.24
CA ARG A 21 -7.75 -0.83 21.83
C ARG A 21 -6.47 -1.59 22.12
N ILE A 22 -6.36 -2.18 23.31
CA ILE A 22 -5.17 -2.96 23.69
C ILE A 22 -5.05 -4.20 22.79
N GLN A 23 -6.15 -4.93 22.57
CA GLN A 23 -6.16 -6.10 21.69
C GLN A 23 -5.79 -5.73 20.24
N GLY A 24 -6.36 -4.64 19.70
CA GLY A 24 -6.04 -4.15 18.37
C GLY A 24 -4.60 -3.67 18.25
N MET A 25 -4.04 -3.02 19.29
CA MET A 25 -2.63 -2.63 19.32
C MET A 25 -1.68 -3.83 19.32
N LEU A 26 -2.06 -4.95 19.94
CA LEU A 26 -1.29 -6.19 19.89
C LEU A 26 -1.34 -6.86 18.51
N GLN A 27 -2.46 -6.80 17.80
CA GLN A 27 -2.64 -7.44 16.49
C GLN A 27 -2.13 -6.59 15.31
N PHE A 28 -2.46 -5.29 15.31
CA PHE A 28 -2.18 -4.37 14.20
C PHE A 28 -1.04 -3.38 14.50
N GLY A 29 -0.51 -3.41 15.73
CA GLY A 29 0.61 -2.59 16.18
C GLY A 29 0.22 -1.33 16.94
N PHE A 30 1.19 -0.75 17.65
CA PHE A 30 1.00 0.39 18.56
C PHE A 30 0.43 1.66 17.90
N ASN A 31 0.55 1.79 16.57
CA ASN A 31 0.10 2.97 15.84
C ASN A 31 -1.34 2.89 15.34
N TRP A 32 -1.98 1.72 15.45
CA TRP A 32 -3.33 1.48 14.94
C TRP A 32 -4.38 2.51 15.41
N PRO A 33 -4.40 2.96 16.68
CA PRO A 33 -5.35 3.99 17.11
C PRO A 33 -5.15 5.35 16.41
N ALA A 34 -3.91 5.74 16.12
CA ALA A 34 -3.62 6.99 15.41
C ALA A 34 -4.09 6.91 13.95
N GLU A 35 -3.89 5.74 13.33
CA GLU A 35 -4.38 5.46 11.98
C GLU A 35 -5.91 5.52 11.93
N LEU A 36 -6.62 4.85 12.84
CA LEU A 36 -8.08 4.89 12.88
C LEU A 36 -8.64 6.28 13.13
N LYS A 37 -7.98 7.06 14.00
CA LYS A 37 -8.36 8.47 14.23
C LYS A 37 -8.19 9.29 12.95
N ALA A 38 -7.07 9.13 12.24
CA ALA A 38 -6.82 9.80 10.97
C ALA A 38 -7.87 9.41 9.92
N GLN A 39 -8.17 8.11 9.80
CA GLN A 39 -9.24 7.61 8.92
C GLN A 39 -10.61 8.21 9.27
N GLN A 40 -10.95 8.31 10.56
CA GLN A 40 -12.23 8.87 11.00
C GLN A 40 -12.38 10.34 10.62
N VAL A 41 -11.32 11.14 10.74
CA VAL A 41 -11.32 12.55 10.34
C VAL A 41 -11.63 12.69 8.85
N ILE A 42 -10.97 11.89 8.01
CA ILE A 42 -11.19 11.90 6.57
C ILE A 42 -12.58 11.36 6.21
N ALA A 43 -13.05 10.29 6.86
CA ALA A 43 -14.37 9.73 6.65
C ALA A 43 -15.47 10.75 6.96
N ASN A 44 -15.36 11.46 8.09
CA ASN A 44 -16.28 12.52 8.48
C ASN A 44 -16.26 13.69 7.48
N TYR A 45 -15.08 14.04 6.97
CA TYR A 45 -14.95 15.08 5.94
C TYR A 45 -15.64 14.66 4.64
N PHE A 46 -15.40 13.43 4.18
CA PHE A 46 -16.04 12.89 2.98
C PHE A 46 -17.56 12.78 3.14
N ASP A 47 -18.07 12.35 4.29
CA ASP A 47 -19.51 12.23 4.48
C ASP A 47 -20.25 13.57 4.42
N ARG A 48 -19.65 14.62 4.98
CA ARG A 48 -20.20 15.98 4.96
C ARG A 48 -20.13 16.63 3.58
N ASN A 49 -19.09 16.31 2.80
CA ASN A 49 -18.81 17.01 1.55
C ASN A 49 -19.23 16.22 0.31
N LEU A 50 -19.31 14.88 0.32
CA LEU A 50 -19.73 14.08 -0.82
C LEU A 50 -21.24 13.82 -0.83
N GLU A 51 -21.81 13.82 -2.03
CA GLU A 51 -23.26 13.68 -2.24
C GLU A 51 -23.73 12.22 -2.13
N LYS A 52 -25.04 12.01 -2.27
CA LYS A 52 -25.63 10.68 -2.40
C LYS A 52 -25.11 10.03 -3.69
N GLY A 53 -24.69 8.77 -3.62
CA GLY A 53 -24.11 8.04 -4.76
C GLY A 53 -22.66 7.61 -4.55
N TYR A 54 -21.97 8.19 -3.56
CA TYR A 54 -20.69 7.68 -3.09
C TYR A 54 -20.89 6.61 -2.00
N THR A 55 -20.06 5.58 -2.03
CA THR A 55 -19.92 4.58 -0.96
C THR A 55 -18.47 4.51 -0.51
N LEU A 56 -18.25 4.63 0.79
CA LEU A 56 -16.96 4.52 1.43
C LEU A 56 -16.91 3.23 2.23
N ILE A 57 -15.95 2.36 1.95
CA ILE A 57 -15.70 1.12 2.69
C ILE A 57 -14.40 1.30 3.48
N ARG A 58 -14.42 1.04 4.79
CA ARG A 58 -13.26 1.18 5.67
C ARG A 58 -12.70 -0.17 6.07
N ASN A 59 -11.38 -0.27 6.12
CA ASN A 59 -10.61 -1.41 6.63
C ASN A 59 -11.02 -2.76 6.01
N GLN A 60 -11.26 -2.77 4.70
CA GLN A 60 -11.64 -3.97 3.97
C GLN A 60 -10.42 -4.86 3.73
N MET A 61 -10.50 -6.11 4.17
CA MET A 61 -9.54 -7.15 3.78
C MET A 61 -9.90 -7.76 2.43
N LEU A 62 -8.94 -7.85 1.52
CA LEU A 62 -9.15 -8.38 0.18
C LEU A 62 -9.01 -9.90 0.13
N GLY A 63 -10.10 -10.60 0.43
CA GLY A 63 -10.20 -12.06 0.34
C GLY A 63 -9.06 -12.78 1.05
N GLN A 64 -8.43 -13.74 0.37
CA GLN A 64 -7.31 -14.52 0.93
C GLN A 64 -5.95 -13.82 0.86
N SER A 65 -5.85 -12.67 0.19
CA SER A 65 -4.56 -11.98 0.03
C SER A 65 -4.03 -11.39 1.34
N GLY A 66 -4.89 -11.23 2.35
CA GLY A 66 -4.55 -10.58 3.61
C GLY A 66 -4.25 -9.08 3.49
N ILE A 67 -4.33 -8.50 2.28
CA ILE A 67 -4.10 -7.07 2.06
C ILE A 67 -5.29 -6.31 2.61
N LEU A 68 -5.05 -5.51 3.64
CA LEU A 68 -6.03 -4.62 4.22
C LEU A 68 -5.94 -3.26 3.52
N ILE A 69 -7.06 -2.78 2.98
CA ILE A 69 -7.16 -1.44 2.40
C ILE A 69 -7.84 -0.52 3.42
N PRO A 70 -7.16 0.54 3.89
CA PRO A 70 -7.71 1.45 4.89
C PRO A 70 -9.05 2.07 4.48
N MET A 71 -9.14 2.58 3.25
CA MET A 71 -10.36 3.19 2.73
C MET A 71 -10.50 2.91 1.23
N ILE A 72 -11.67 2.46 0.82
CA ILE A 72 -12.06 2.31 -0.58
C ILE A 72 -13.23 3.26 -0.82
N LEU A 73 -13.05 4.22 -1.72
CA LEU A 73 -14.12 5.13 -2.12
C LEU A 73 -14.61 4.72 -3.51
N LEU A 74 -15.91 4.47 -3.63
CA LEU A 74 -16.57 4.18 -4.90
C LEU A 74 -17.62 5.25 -5.18
N GLY A 75 -17.68 5.71 -6.42
CA GLY A 75 -18.71 6.64 -6.87
C GLY A 75 -18.71 6.78 -8.39
N SER A 76 -19.51 7.72 -8.90
CA SER A 76 -19.58 7.97 -10.35
C SER A 76 -18.24 8.39 -10.93
N ALA A 77 -17.38 9.06 -10.16
CA ALA A 77 -16.05 9.48 -10.61
C ALA A 77 -15.05 8.31 -10.79
N GLY A 78 -15.29 7.15 -10.17
CA GLY A 78 -14.38 5.99 -10.26
C GLY A 78 -14.28 5.19 -8.96
N VAL A 79 -13.23 4.35 -8.90
CA VAL A 79 -12.85 3.56 -7.73
C VAL A 79 -11.49 4.04 -7.23
N PHE A 80 -11.42 4.41 -5.97
CA PHE A 80 -10.21 4.94 -5.35
C PHE A 80 -9.77 4.06 -4.18
N ALA A 81 -8.52 3.61 -4.20
CA ALA A 81 -7.88 2.95 -3.05
C ALA A 81 -7.09 3.99 -2.27
N ILE A 82 -7.58 4.34 -1.09
CA ILE A 82 -7.10 5.45 -0.30
C ILE A 82 -6.28 4.91 0.88
N ASN A 83 -5.01 5.28 0.91
CA ASN A 83 -4.13 5.09 2.06
C ASN A 83 -4.06 6.39 2.87
N ILE A 84 -4.17 6.29 4.19
CA ILE A 84 -4.10 7.46 5.07
C ILE A 84 -2.87 7.37 5.93
N THR A 85 -2.09 8.44 5.94
CA THR A 85 -0.91 8.57 6.79
C THR A 85 -1.12 9.62 7.88
N TYR A 86 -0.65 9.30 9.08
CA TYR A 86 -0.60 10.16 10.26
C TYR A 86 0.85 10.61 10.58
N LEU A 87 1.77 10.41 9.63
CA LEU A 87 3.16 10.85 9.80
C LEU A 87 3.24 12.39 9.91
N ARG A 88 4.35 12.89 10.44
CA ARG A 88 4.65 14.32 10.59
C ARG A 88 6.09 14.59 10.16
N GLY A 89 6.39 15.83 9.78
CA GLY A 89 7.70 16.25 9.29
C GLY A 89 7.70 16.52 7.79
N ARG A 90 8.88 16.49 7.17
CA ARG A 90 9.05 16.73 5.74
C ARG A 90 9.41 15.43 5.02
N TYR A 91 8.67 15.14 3.97
CA TYR A 91 8.84 13.95 3.13
C TYR A 91 8.91 14.37 1.67
N GLU A 92 9.51 13.51 0.86
CA GLU A 92 9.56 13.67 -0.59
C GLU A 92 8.95 12.43 -1.24
N ALA A 93 8.01 12.64 -2.15
CA ALA A 93 7.43 11.62 -3.02
C ALA A 93 7.97 11.80 -4.44
N LYS A 94 8.94 10.97 -4.83
CA LYS A 94 9.63 11.08 -6.13
C LYS A 94 9.45 9.79 -6.93
N GLY A 95 8.65 9.82 -7.99
CA GLY A 95 8.33 8.62 -8.76
C GLY A 95 7.64 7.57 -7.89
N ASP A 96 8.33 6.47 -7.63
CA ASP A 96 7.89 5.38 -6.75
C ASP A 96 8.55 5.41 -5.36
N GLN A 97 9.40 6.40 -5.06
CA GLN A 97 10.13 6.49 -3.80
C GLN A 97 9.40 7.39 -2.78
N TRP A 98 9.54 7.02 -1.51
CA TRP A 98 9.05 7.79 -0.36
C TRP A 98 10.22 8.06 0.58
N ASN A 99 10.67 9.30 0.61
CA ASN A 99 11.85 9.72 1.35
C ASN A 99 11.44 10.60 2.54
N VAL A 100 12.23 10.55 3.61
CA VAL A 100 12.08 11.39 4.81
C VAL A 100 13.29 12.31 4.95
N GLU A 101 13.05 13.55 5.34
CA GLU A 101 14.12 14.51 5.64
C GLU A 101 14.92 14.07 6.86
N SER A 102 16.25 13.97 6.71
CA SER A 102 17.19 13.61 7.76
C SER A 102 18.40 14.54 7.70
N GLY A 103 18.34 15.64 8.47
CA GLY A 103 19.31 16.73 8.37
C GLY A 103 19.04 17.53 7.10
N ASN A 104 20.05 17.65 6.22
CA ASN A 104 19.94 18.37 4.94
C ASN A 104 19.70 17.44 3.74
N GLN A 105 19.44 16.15 3.96
CA GLN A 105 19.28 15.16 2.90
C GLN A 105 17.98 14.38 3.07
N PHE A 106 17.38 13.99 1.96
CA PHE A 106 16.28 13.05 1.93
C PHE A 106 16.84 11.63 1.87
N LYS A 107 16.35 10.76 2.76
CA LYS A 107 16.72 9.34 2.79
C LYS A 107 15.45 8.49 2.63
N PRO A 108 15.53 7.30 2.02
CA PRO A 108 14.40 6.39 1.96
C PRO A 108 13.79 6.18 3.34
N ALA A 109 12.49 6.43 3.45
CA ALA A 109 11.78 6.18 4.69
C ALA A 109 11.73 4.67 4.98
N ARG A 110 11.50 4.31 6.24
CA ARG A 110 11.39 2.90 6.65
C ARG A 110 10.33 2.13 5.85
N GLU A 111 9.24 2.79 5.51
CA GLU A 111 8.13 2.21 4.75
C GLU A 111 7.82 3.08 3.55
N ASN A 112 7.77 2.47 2.36
CA ASN A 112 7.44 3.19 1.14
C ASN A 112 5.92 3.27 0.95
N LEU A 113 5.34 4.39 1.38
CA LEU A 113 3.89 4.61 1.29
C LEU A 113 3.38 4.71 -0.14
N ILE A 114 4.21 5.16 -1.08
CA ILE A 114 3.86 5.26 -2.50
C ILE A 114 3.67 3.86 -3.09
N GLN A 115 4.67 2.99 -2.95
CA GLN A 115 4.58 1.60 -3.43
C GLN A 115 3.48 0.81 -2.72
N LYS A 116 3.30 1.00 -1.41
CA LYS A 116 2.22 0.37 -0.65
C LYS A 116 0.85 0.76 -1.20
N THR A 117 0.62 2.05 -1.44
CA THR A 117 -0.65 2.56 -1.96
C THR A 117 -0.93 2.09 -3.39
N ALA A 118 0.09 2.12 -4.26
CA ALA A 118 -0.02 1.56 -5.61
C ALA A 118 -0.33 0.06 -5.61
N THR A 119 0.25 -0.70 -4.67
CA THR A 119 0.00 -2.13 -4.51
C THR A 119 -1.43 -2.41 -4.03
N MET A 120 -1.96 -1.59 -3.11
CA MET A 120 -3.35 -1.69 -2.68
C MET A 120 -4.33 -1.46 -3.84
N ALA A 121 -4.11 -0.43 -4.67
CA ALA A 121 -4.95 -0.17 -5.84
C ALA A 121 -4.93 -1.34 -6.85
N ARG A 122 -3.74 -1.85 -7.18
CA ARG A 122 -3.58 -3.02 -8.07
C ARG A 122 -4.25 -4.26 -7.49
N ALA A 123 -4.09 -4.51 -6.19
CA ALA A 123 -4.71 -5.63 -5.51
C ALA A 123 -6.24 -5.52 -5.53
N LEU A 124 -6.80 -4.33 -5.31
CA LEU A 124 -8.24 -4.10 -5.40
C LEU A 124 -8.77 -4.33 -6.81
N GLY A 125 -8.08 -3.81 -7.83
CA GLY A 125 -8.44 -4.03 -9.22
C GLY A 125 -8.48 -5.52 -9.57
N ALA A 126 -7.38 -6.23 -9.30
CA ALA A 126 -7.29 -7.67 -9.53
C ALA A 126 -8.32 -8.46 -8.71
N PHE A 127 -8.65 -8.02 -7.50
CA PHE A 127 -9.66 -8.65 -6.67
C PHE A 127 -11.06 -8.54 -7.29
N ILE A 128 -11.45 -7.35 -7.76
CA ILE A 128 -12.74 -7.13 -8.42
C ILE A 128 -12.83 -7.93 -9.73
N GLU A 129 -11.77 -7.95 -10.53
CA GLU A 129 -11.71 -8.73 -11.79
C GLU A 129 -11.89 -10.23 -11.55
N ARG A 130 -11.28 -10.77 -10.49
CA ARG A 130 -11.46 -12.18 -10.09
C ARG A 130 -12.90 -12.51 -9.67
N GLN A 131 -13.69 -11.52 -9.26
CA GLN A 131 -15.12 -11.68 -8.98
C GLN A 131 -15.97 -11.78 -10.26
N GLY A 132 -15.33 -11.73 -11.44
CA GLY A 132 -15.98 -11.86 -12.74
C GLY A 132 -16.58 -10.54 -13.24
N VAL A 133 -16.09 -9.42 -12.74
CA VAL A 133 -16.57 -8.08 -13.09
C VAL A 133 -15.42 -7.29 -13.71
N ASN A 134 -15.63 -6.78 -14.92
CA ASN A 134 -14.61 -5.97 -15.60
C ASN A 134 -14.70 -4.53 -15.12
N LEU A 135 -13.56 -3.98 -14.68
CA LEU A 135 -13.45 -2.56 -14.35
C LEU A 135 -13.31 -1.74 -15.64
N PRO A 136 -14.23 -0.81 -15.93
CA PRO A 136 -14.11 0.06 -17.11
C PRO A 136 -12.97 1.09 -16.95
N VAL A 137 -12.59 1.38 -15.70
CA VAL A 137 -11.53 2.35 -15.35
C VAL A 137 -10.63 1.72 -14.28
N PRO A 138 -9.30 1.88 -14.36
CA PRO A 138 -8.40 1.38 -13.34
C PRO A 138 -8.68 2.01 -11.97
N VAL A 139 -8.37 1.27 -10.91
CA VAL A 139 -8.46 1.77 -9.54
C VAL A 139 -7.38 2.84 -9.32
N GLU A 140 -7.79 4.05 -8.95
CA GLU A 140 -6.86 5.16 -8.71
C GLU A 140 -6.24 5.05 -7.30
N PRO A 141 -4.91 4.97 -7.16
CA PRO A 141 -4.25 5.00 -5.86
C PRO A 141 -4.16 6.43 -5.33
N VAL A 142 -4.58 6.64 -4.08
CA VAL A 142 -4.55 7.96 -3.43
C VAL A 142 -3.90 7.85 -2.05
N LEU A 143 -2.88 8.65 -1.79
CA LEU A 143 -2.25 8.78 -0.48
C LEU A 143 -2.67 10.11 0.15
N ILE A 144 -3.33 10.07 1.30
CA ILE A 144 -3.79 11.27 2.02
C ILE A 144 -3.00 11.44 3.31
N ALA A 145 -2.40 12.62 3.48
CA ALA A 145 -1.83 13.07 4.74
C ALA A 145 -2.92 13.72 5.60
N ALA A 146 -3.34 13.03 6.66
CA ALA A 146 -4.37 13.56 7.56
C ALA A 146 -3.83 14.60 8.56
N GLU A 147 -2.53 14.53 8.87
CA GLU A 147 -1.88 15.44 9.82
C GLU A 147 -1.34 16.69 9.08
N PRO A 148 -1.75 17.91 9.47
CA PRO A 148 -1.30 19.15 8.80
C PRO A 148 0.19 19.46 9.03
N GLY A 149 0.82 18.80 10.01
CA GLY A 149 2.26 18.90 10.26
C GLY A 149 3.11 18.04 9.32
N LEU A 150 2.51 17.41 8.30
CA LEU A 150 3.20 16.67 7.25
C LEU A 150 3.29 17.51 5.99
N HIS A 151 4.50 17.84 5.59
CA HIS A 151 4.78 18.48 4.31
C HIS A 151 5.36 17.45 3.34
N ILE A 152 4.83 17.41 2.12
CA ILE A 152 5.26 16.44 1.11
C ILE A 152 5.65 17.18 -0.16
N ASP A 153 6.94 17.14 -0.49
CA ASP A 153 7.45 17.59 -1.77
C ASP A 153 7.21 16.50 -2.81
N SER A 154 6.41 16.78 -3.84
CA SER A 154 5.92 15.79 -4.79
C SER A 154 6.49 16.02 -6.18
N SER A 155 7.20 15.03 -6.72
CA SER A 155 7.79 15.05 -8.06
C SER A 155 7.41 13.79 -8.84
N GLN A 156 6.45 13.94 -9.76
CA GLN A 156 5.93 12.88 -10.62
C GLN A 156 5.58 11.56 -9.87
N PRO A 157 4.81 11.60 -8.77
CA PRO A 157 4.51 10.38 -8.03
C PRO A 157 3.60 9.45 -8.85
N ILE A 158 3.81 8.14 -8.73
CA ILE A 158 2.92 7.13 -9.33
C ILE A 158 1.56 7.02 -8.62
N VAL A 159 1.42 7.68 -7.46
CA VAL A 159 0.22 7.73 -6.62
C VAL A 159 -0.19 9.18 -6.45
N LYS A 160 -1.49 9.46 -6.43
CA LYS A 160 -1.99 10.80 -6.14
C LYS A 160 -1.78 11.14 -4.67
N VAL A 161 -0.82 12.02 -4.41
CA VAL A 161 -0.49 12.46 -3.05
C VAL A 161 -1.30 13.71 -2.72
N LEU A 162 -2.06 13.66 -1.62
CA LEU A 162 -2.89 14.75 -1.15
C LEU A 162 -2.46 15.14 0.27
N MET A 163 -2.14 16.42 0.43
CA MET A 163 -1.98 17.05 1.74
C MET A 163 -3.36 17.39 2.33
N SER A 164 -3.41 17.73 3.62
CA SER A 164 -4.66 18.00 4.33
C SER A 164 -5.51 19.13 3.70
N ASP A 165 -4.85 20.13 3.11
CA ASP A 165 -5.46 21.23 2.35
C ASP A 165 -5.94 20.78 0.95
N GLY A 166 -5.21 19.86 0.32
CA GLY A 166 -5.54 19.28 -0.99
C GLY A 166 -6.80 18.41 -1.01
N ILE A 167 -7.28 17.94 0.15
CA ILE A 167 -8.50 17.11 0.25
C ILE A 167 -9.72 17.87 -0.30
N ARG A 168 -9.81 19.18 -0.06
CA ARG A 168 -10.93 19.99 -0.55
C ARG A 168 -10.99 20.01 -2.08
N THR A 169 -9.85 20.23 -2.73
CA THR A 169 -9.72 20.23 -4.19
C THR A 169 -10.00 18.86 -4.76
N PHE A 170 -9.56 17.80 -4.09
CA PHE A 170 -9.87 16.42 -4.48
C PHE A 170 -11.38 16.16 -4.47
N VAL A 171 -12.07 16.48 -3.38
CA VAL A 171 -13.53 16.29 -3.28
C VAL A 171 -14.29 17.14 -4.29
N ALA A 172 -13.85 18.39 -4.53
CA ALA A 172 -14.43 19.23 -5.57
C ALA A 172 -14.27 18.57 -6.96
N GLY A 173 -13.09 18.02 -7.26
CA GLY A 173 -12.83 17.29 -8.50
C GLY A 173 -13.68 16.02 -8.66
N LEU A 174 -13.97 15.30 -7.58
CA LEU A 174 -14.88 14.15 -7.61
C LEU A 174 -16.32 14.57 -7.97
N LYS A 175 -16.76 15.75 -7.55
CA LYS A 175 -18.12 16.25 -7.85
C LYS A 175 -18.26 16.76 -9.27
N SER A 176 -17.26 17.47 -9.77
CA SER A 176 -17.30 18.09 -11.10
C SER A 176 -16.76 17.20 -12.21
N GLY A 177 -16.08 16.09 -11.86
CA GLY A 177 -15.50 15.16 -12.81
C GLY A 177 -16.57 14.44 -13.65
N PRO A 178 -16.23 14.04 -14.90
CA PRO A 178 -17.14 13.26 -15.73
C PRO A 178 -17.45 11.91 -15.06
N PRO A 179 -18.69 11.41 -15.17
CA PRO A 179 -19.06 10.11 -14.61
C PRO A 179 -18.34 8.99 -15.39
N ALA A 180 -17.36 8.38 -14.73
CA ALA A 180 -16.64 7.19 -15.20
C ALA A 180 -17.44 5.89 -14.97
N LEU A 181 -18.26 5.87 -13.91
CA LEU A 181 -19.04 4.71 -13.50
C LEU A 181 -20.53 5.04 -13.44
N ARG A 182 -21.34 4.07 -13.86
CA ARG A 182 -22.80 4.10 -13.69
C ARG A 182 -23.17 3.66 -12.27
N ALA A 183 -24.31 4.14 -11.77
CA ALA A 183 -24.73 3.91 -10.39
C ALA A 183 -24.98 2.42 -10.07
N ASP A 184 -25.48 1.66 -11.04
CA ASP A 184 -25.66 0.20 -10.97
C ASP A 184 -24.31 -0.53 -10.81
N ALA A 185 -23.30 -0.14 -11.60
CA ALA A 185 -21.95 -0.70 -11.49
C ALA A 185 -21.32 -0.40 -10.12
N VAL A 186 -21.51 0.81 -9.58
CA VAL A 186 -21.03 1.16 -8.23
C VAL A 186 -21.65 0.24 -7.17
N LEU A 187 -22.96 0.00 -7.22
CA LEU A 187 -23.63 -0.90 -6.28
C LEU A 187 -23.16 -2.34 -6.43
N GLU A 188 -22.97 -2.83 -7.66
CA GLU A 188 -22.41 -4.16 -7.90
C GLU A 188 -21.00 -4.27 -7.32
N PHE A 189 -20.13 -3.28 -7.55
CA PHE A 189 -18.76 -3.31 -7.01
C PHE A 189 -18.77 -3.31 -5.49
N VAL A 190 -19.62 -2.51 -4.86
CA VAL A 190 -19.80 -2.51 -3.40
C VAL A 190 -20.24 -3.88 -2.90
N GLU A 191 -21.23 -4.51 -3.54
CA GLU A 191 -21.68 -5.87 -3.19
C GLU A 191 -20.55 -6.89 -3.33
N ARG A 192 -19.80 -6.89 -4.44
CA ARG A 192 -18.70 -7.84 -4.66
C ARG A 192 -17.52 -7.64 -3.72
N ILE A 193 -17.23 -6.40 -3.33
CA ILE A 193 -16.15 -6.09 -2.39
C ILE A 193 -16.52 -6.57 -0.99
N THR A 194 -17.74 -6.28 -0.56
CA THR A 194 -18.21 -6.61 0.80
C THR A 194 -18.58 -8.07 0.96
N ASN A 195 -19.14 -8.69 -0.08
CA ASN A 195 -19.58 -10.08 -0.10
C ASN A 195 -18.94 -10.79 -1.30
N PRO A 196 -17.64 -11.14 -1.20
CA PRO A 196 -16.96 -11.82 -2.30
C PRO A 196 -17.63 -13.16 -2.56
N ARG A 197 -18.02 -13.38 -3.81
CA ARG A 197 -18.51 -14.68 -4.23
C ARG A 197 -17.31 -15.62 -4.33
N PRO A 198 -17.44 -16.87 -3.88
CA PRO A 198 -16.40 -17.86 -4.11
C PRO A 198 -16.14 -17.92 -5.61
N ALA A 199 -14.87 -17.83 -6.01
CA ALA A 199 -14.48 -17.86 -7.41
C ALA A 199 -15.18 -19.05 -8.06
N ARG A 200 -16.06 -18.80 -9.02
CA ARG A 200 -16.75 -19.86 -9.73
C ARG A 200 -15.63 -20.63 -10.45
N VAL A 201 -15.24 -21.77 -9.89
CA VAL A 201 -14.32 -22.70 -10.54
C VAL A 201 -14.97 -22.97 -11.88
N LYS A 202 -14.44 -22.36 -12.95
CA LYS A 202 -14.88 -22.68 -14.30
C LYS A 202 -14.65 -24.18 -14.40
N PRO A 203 -15.70 -25.02 -14.54
CA PRO A 203 -15.47 -26.42 -14.80
C PRO A 203 -14.67 -26.45 -16.09
N SER A 204 -13.40 -26.82 -15.97
CA SER A 204 -12.51 -27.02 -17.11
C SER A 204 -13.22 -28.02 -18.02
N SER A 205 -13.57 -27.52 -19.19
CA SER A 205 -13.91 -28.25 -20.42
C SER A 205 -13.80 -29.77 -20.32
N THR A 206 -14.96 -30.41 -20.50
CA THR A 206 -15.19 -31.55 -21.39
C THR A 206 -13.99 -32.50 -21.61
N PRO A 207 -14.08 -33.78 -21.20
CA PRO A 207 -13.09 -34.78 -21.56
C PRO A 207 -12.89 -34.78 -23.09
N PRO A 208 -11.65 -34.92 -23.58
CA PRO A 208 -11.36 -34.93 -25.01
C PRO A 208 -12.23 -36.01 -25.68
N PRO A 209 -12.94 -35.69 -26.78
CA PRO A 209 -13.67 -36.70 -27.53
C PRO A 209 -12.67 -37.75 -28.04
N SER A 210 -12.93 -39.00 -27.70
CA SER A 210 -12.18 -40.16 -28.21
C SER A 210 -12.00 -40.03 -29.73
N PRO A 211 -10.78 -40.23 -30.25
CA PRO A 211 -10.55 -40.18 -31.69
C PRO A 211 -11.31 -41.32 -32.37
N ALA A 212 -12.35 -40.97 -33.12
CA ALA A 212 -13.01 -41.88 -34.05
C ALA A 212 -12.03 -42.20 -35.19
N ILE A 213 -11.49 -43.41 -35.17
CA ILE A 213 -10.66 -43.99 -36.23
C ILE A 213 -11.51 -44.05 -37.51
N THR A 214 -11.17 -43.20 -38.49
CA THR A 214 -11.74 -43.29 -39.84
C THR A 214 -10.73 -44.00 -40.75
N PRO A 215 -11.09 -45.10 -41.43
CA PRO A 215 -10.19 -45.75 -42.37
C PRO A 215 -10.07 -44.96 -43.68
N ARG A 216 -8.81 -44.74 -44.10
CA ARG A 216 -8.37 -44.04 -45.31
C ARG A 216 -8.35 -45.01 -46.51
N PRO A 217 -8.98 -44.66 -47.65
CA PRO A 217 -8.60 -45.20 -48.95
C PRO A 217 -7.53 -44.31 -49.61
N SER A 218 -6.54 -45.00 -50.16
CA SER A 218 -5.39 -44.57 -50.95
C SER A 218 -5.74 -43.89 -52.27
N GLN A 219 -5.02 -42.81 -52.65
CA GLN A 219 -4.58 -42.55 -54.03
C GLN A 219 -3.42 -41.52 -54.10
N PRO A 220 -2.61 -41.51 -55.19
CA PRO A 220 -1.23 -41.02 -55.23
C PRO A 220 -1.02 -39.63 -55.89
N ARG A 221 0.12 -39.02 -55.52
CA ARG A 221 0.85 -37.80 -55.98
C ARG A 221 1.19 -37.72 -57.49
N PRO A 222 1.86 -36.65 -58.03
CA PRO A 222 1.98 -35.18 -57.78
C PRO A 222 2.04 -34.38 -59.14
N PRO A 223 2.76 -33.24 -59.37
CA PRO A 223 3.19 -32.08 -58.55
C PRO A 223 2.75 -30.70 -59.12
N GLN A 224 2.69 -29.65 -58.30
CA GLN A 224 2.86 -28.28 -58.78
C GLN A 224 3.66 -27.45 -57.75
N PRO A 225 4.77 -26.81 -58.15
CA PRO A 225 5.57 -25.96 -57.28
C PRO A 225 5.03 -24.51 -57.32
N GLN A 226 4.62 -24.00 -56.16
CA GLN A 226 4.49 -22.57 -55.93
C GLN A 226 5.34 -22.19 -54.71
N PRO A 227 6.17 -21.13 -54.80
CA PRO A 227 7.00 -20.68 -53.69
C PRO A 227 6.12 -19.99 -52.63
N GLU A 228 6.00 -20.62 -51.47
CA GLU A 228 5.40 -20.02 -50.28
C GLU A 228 6.33 -18.95 -49.68
N VAL A 229 5.79 -17.76 -49.50
CA VAL A 229 6.34 -16.74 -48.61
C VAL A 229 6.19 -17.26 -47.18
N GLN A 230 7.31 -17.66 -46.58
CA GLN A 230 7.42 -18.13 -45.21
C GLN A 230 6.92 -17.06 -44.22
N SER A 231 5.67 -17.19 -43.80
CA SER A 231 5.14 -16.50 -42.61
C SER A 231 5.64 -17.22 -41.37
N VAL A 232 6.84 -16.83 -40.94
CA VAL A 232 7.46 -17.34 -39.72
C VAL A 232 6.59 -16.92 -38.53
N SER A 233 5.79 -17.86 -38.04
CA SER A 233 4.97 -17.72 -36.84
C SER A 233 5.81 -17.23 -35.66
N ARG A 234 5.51 -16.03 -35.16
CA ARG A 234 6.11 -15.39 -33.96
C ARG A 234 6.23 -16.32 -32.75
N ALA A 235 5.39 -17.37 -32.67
CA ALA A 235 5.45 -18.36 -31.60
C ALA A 235 6.79 -19.12 -31.55
N ARG A 236 7.46 -19.39 -32.69
CA ARG A 236 8.75 -20.10 -32.70
C ARG A 236 9.93 -19.26 -32.20
N ALA A 237 9.84 -17.92 -32.26
CA ALA A 237 10.89 -17.04 -31.72
C ALA A 237 10.92 -17.03 -30.18
N ILE A 238 9.78 -17.25 -29.51
CA ILE A 238 9.71 -17.26 -28.05
C ILE A 238 10.28 -18.57 -27.49
N PHE A 239 10.08 -19.69 -28.17
CA PHE A 239 10.59 -20.98 -27.71
C PHE A 239 12.11 -21.17 -27.95
N ASN A 240 12.69 -20.53 -28.96
CA ASN A 240 14.15 -20.60 -29.18
C ASN A 240 14.96 -19.65 -28.28
N ALA A 241 14.34 -18.66 -27.63
CA ALA A 241 15.06 -17.73 -26.75
C ALA A 241 15.40 -18.32 -25.37
N ALA A 242 14.83 -19.49 -25.01
CA ALA A 242 15.07 -20.12 -23.72
C ALA A 242 16.36 -20.97 -23.67
N ASP A 243 16.88 -21.40 -24.82
CA ASP A 243 18.07 -22.28 -24.90
C ASP A 243 19.39 -21.51 -25.05
N GLU A 244 19.37 -20.18 -25.12
CA GLU A 244 20.56 -19.33 -25.32
C GLU A 244 20.94 -18.51 -24.06
N ALA A 245 20.59 -19.02 -22.87
CA ALA A 245 21.03 -18.44 -21.60
C ALA A 245 22.51 -18.76 -21.35
N LYS A 246 23.41 -17.84 -21.72
CA LYS A 246 24.80 -17.82 -21.24
C LYS A 246 24.82 -17.87 -19.71
N PRO A 247 25.71 -18.65 -19.08
CA PRO A 247 25.87 -18.66 -17.63
C PRO A 247 26.25 -17.26 -17.15
N PHE A 248 25.56 -16.81 -16.11
CA PHE A 248 25.75 -15.52 -15.46
C PHE A 248 27.16 -15.42 -14.88
N ASP A 249 27.98 -14.51 -15.40
CA ASP A 249 29.34 -14.26 -14.94
C ASP A 249 29.33 -13.09 -13.94
N PRO A 250 29.60 -13.31 -12.64
CA PRO A 250 29.52 -12.28 -11.61
C PRO A 250 30.56 -11.15 -11.74
N SER A 251 31.53 -11.26 -12.66
CA SER A 251 32.50 -10.18 -12.95
C SER A 251 31.97 -9.05 -13.83
N ASP A 252 30.79 -9.18 -14.46
CA ASP A 252 30.18 -8.11 -15.25
C ASP A 252 29.49 -7.02 -14.39
N LEU A 253 29.53 -7.15 -13.06
CA LEU A 253 28.91 -6.20 -12.12
C LEU A 253 29.86 -5.08 -11.65
N ASP A 254 31.09 -5.00 -12.16
CA ASP A 254 32.14 -4.09 -11.65
C ASP A 254 32.29 -2.76 -12.42
N PHE A 255 31.30 -2.38 -13.25
CA PHE A 255 31.35 -1.15 -14.05
C PHE A 255 30.15 -0.24 -13.77
N ALA A 256 30.24 0.65 -12.75
CA ALA A 256 29.57 1.97 -12.73
C ALA A 256 29.76 2.77 -11.42
N LEU A 257 30.89 2.71 -10.71
CA LEU A 257 31.07 3.48 -9.45
C LEU A 257 32.45 4.08 -9.23
N ALA A 258 33.22 4.30 -10.30
CA ALA A 258 34.49 4.98 -10.25
C ALA A 258 34.65 5.94 -11.42
N GLU A 259 33.92 7.07 -11.40
CA GLU A 259 34.28 8.29 -12.16
C GLU A 259 33.26 9.40 -11.84
N ASP A 260 33.45 10.13 -10.73
CA ASP A 260 33.14 11.58 -10.69
C ASP A 260 33.71 12.29 -9.44
N GLU A 261 35.01 12.14 -9.19
CA GLU A 261 35.73 12.86 -8.11
C GLU A 261 36.71 13.91 -8.68
N SER A 262 36.24 14.77 -9.61
CA SER A 262 37.08 15.84 -10.17
C SER A 262 36.29 17.03 -10.73
N ALA A 263 35.46 17.68 -9.90
CA ALA A 263 34.91 19.00 -10.24
C ALA A 263 34.72 19.89 -8.99
N ALA A 264 35.83 20.21 -8.32
CA ALA A 264 35.88 21.27 -7.31
C ALA A 264 36.97 22.28 -7.69
N ARG A 265 36.58 23.44 -8.26
CA ARG A 265 37.41 24.67 -8.27
C ARG A 265 36.60 25.93 -8.64
N GLY A 266 36.53 26.88 -7.68
CA GLY A 266 36.23 28.32 -7.84
C GLY A 266 34.74 28.67 -8.01
N VAL A 267 34.14 29.73 -7.44
CA VAL A 267 34.56 31.04 -6.89
C VAL A 267 33.35 31.61 -6.08
N PRO A 268 33.29 32.89 -5.65
CA PRO A 268 33.80 33.51 -4.43
C PRO A 268 32.75 33.78 -3.31
N HIS A 269 33.31 34.18 -2.16
CA HIS A 269 32.68 34.65 -0.93
C HIS A 269 32.07 36.07 -1.08
N MET A 270 30.81 36.29 -0.66
CA MET A 270 30.29 37.61 -0.27
C MET A 270 29.10 37.49 0.68
N GLY A 271 29.09 38.33 1.72
CA GLY A 271 27.88 38.82 2.40
C GLY A 271 27.47 38.07 3.66
N GLY A 272 27.97 38.51 4.81
CA GLY A 272 27.61 37.99 6.12
C GLY A 272 26.30 38.57 6.67
N GLU A 273 25.54 37.71 7.34
CA GLU A 273 24.55 38.06 8.36
C GLU A 273 24.81 37.16 9.60
N PRO A 274 24.84 37.69 10.82
CA PRO A 274 25.15 36.92 12.01
C PRO A 274 23.94 36.06 12.44
N ILE A 275 23.99 34.77 12.09
CA ILE A 275 23.03 33.77 12.56
C ILE A 275 23.34 33.43 14.02
N SER A 276 22.32 33.58 14.88
CA SER A 276 22.31 33.16 16.29
C SER A 276 22.81 31.71 16.46
N PRO A 277 23.63 31.42 17.50
CA PRO A 277 24.12 30.07 17.74
C PRO A 277 22.96 29.14 18.10
N ALA A 278 22.71 28.19 17.21
CA ALA A 278 21.75 27.12 17.37
C ALA A 278 22.10 26.26 18.59
N GLU A 279 21.11 26.03 19.45
CA GLU A 279 21.12 25.05 20.52
C GLU A 279 21.49 23.67 19.97
N THR A 280 22.71 23.23 20.24
CA THR A 280 23.16 21.86 19.98
C THR A 280 22.33 20.91 20.83
N LYS A 281 21.31 20.29 20.22
CA LYS A 281 20.54 19.20 20.83
C LYS A 281 21.51 18.05 21.17
N ARG A 282 21.80 17.91 22.46
CA ARG A 282 22.65 16.85 23.02
C ARG A 282 22.16 15.49 22.53
N ALA A 283 23.03 14.77 21.82
CA ALA A 283 22.80 13.39 21.40
C ALA A 283 22.41 12.54 22.62
N SER A 284 21.24 11.90 22.57
CA SER A 284 20.77 11.07 23.67
C SER A 284 21.66 9.83 23.76
N ARG A 285 22.36 9.68 24.89
CA ARG A 285 23.18 8.50 25.17
C ARG A 285 22.26 7.29 25.24
N ARG A 286 22.40 6.38 24.28
CA ARG A 286 21.78 5.06 24.32
C ARG A 286 22.74 4.13 25.05
N ILE A 287 22.30 3.58 26.17
CA ILE A 287 23.03 2.57 26.91
C ILE A 287 22.31 1.25 26.62
N LEU A 288 23.05 0.25 26.13
CA LEU A 288 22.50 -1.07 25.78
C LEU A 288 21.40 -1.03 24.69
N GLY A 289 21.51 -0.09 23.74
CA GLY A 289 20.53 0.05 22.65
C GLY A 289 19.17 0.61 23.08
N MET A 290 18.94 0.88 24.37
CA MET A 290 17.69 1.42 24.90
C MET A 290 17.82 2.89 25.30
N THR A 291 16.71 3.62 25.21
CA THR A 291 16.60 5.00 25.71
C THR A 291 16.49 4.99 27.24
N ILE A 292 16.98 6.04 27.92
CA ILE A 292 16.90 6.17 29.39
C ILE A 292 15.47 5.99 29.92
N ARG A 293 14.47 6.46 29.16
CA ARG A 293 13.04 6.27 29.50
C ARG A 293 12.64 4.80 29.49
N GLN A 294 13.13 3.99 28.55
CA GLN A 294 12.86 2.55 28.51
C GLN A 294 13.52 1.83 29.67
N ILE A 295 14.75 2.20 30.05
CA ILE A 295 15.43 1.63 31.22
C ILE A 295 14.65 1.93 32.50
N ALA A 296 14.16 3.17 32.67
CA ALA A 296 13.36 3.55 33.82
C ALA A 296 12.04 2.76 33.92
N ILE A 297 11.36 2.55 32.78
CA ILE A 297 10.14 1.73 32.73
C ILE A 297 10.44 0.27 33.10
N LEU A 298 11.52 -0.29 32.56
CA LEU A 298 11.91 -1.68 32.80
C LEU A 298 12.32 -1.90 34.27
N ALA A 299 13.03 -0.94 34.87
CA ALA A 299 13.35 -0.93 36.29
C ALA A 299 12.10 -0.84 37.17
N GLY A 300 11.12 0.00 36.78
CA GLY A 300 9.84 0.10 37.49
C GLY A 300 9.03 -1.21 37.44
N LEU A 301 8.98 -1.87 36.28
CA LEU A 301 8.34 -3.18 36.10
C LEU A 301 9.02 -4.28 36.93
N ALA A 302 10.36 -4.30 36.95
CA ALA A 302 11.13 -5.24 37.77
C ALA A 302 10.86 -5.02 39.27
N LEU A 303 10.83 -3.77 39.73
CA LEU A 303 10.52 -3.44 41.12
C LEU A 303 9.10 -3.88 41.50
N ALA A 304 8.11 -3.62 40.64
CA ALA A 304 6.73 -4.05 40.87
C ALA A 304 6.63 -5.59 40.97
N LEU A 305 7.35 -6.32 40.12
CA LEU A 305 7.41 -7.79 40.17
C LEU A 305 8.02 -8.28 41.50
N VAL A 306 9.11 -7.66 41.96
CA VAL A 306 9.71 -7.99 43.27
C VAL A 306 8.74 -7.72 44.42
N CYS A 307 7.97 -6.62 44.38
CA CYS A 307 6.95 -6.34 45.39
C CYS A 307 5.84 -7.39 45.41
N ILE A 308 5.39 -7.85 44.23
CA ILE A 308 4.37 -8.91 44.12
C ILE A 308 4.91 -10.23 44.70
N LEU A 309 6.14 -10.60 44.37
CA LEU A 309 6.78 -11.82 44.88
C LEU A 309 6.98 -11.76 46.41
N ALA A 310 7.36 -10.59 46.95
CA ALA A 310 7.51 -10.39 48.38
C ALA A 310 6.17 -10.50 49.13
N ALA A 311 5.10 -9.87 48.59
CA ALA A 311 3.76 -9.99 49.14
C ALA A 311 3.25 -11.44 49.10
N PHE A 312 3.51 -12.15 48.00
CA PHE A 312 3.14 -13.55 47.86
C PHE A 312 3.89 -14.46 48.85
N GLY A 313 5.20 -14.25 49.01
CA GLY A 313 6.00 -14.94 50.02
C GLY A 313 5.49 -14.67 51.43
N TYR A 314 5.16 -13.42 51.75
CA TYR A 314 4.59 -13.06 53.06
C TYR A 314 3.27 -13.79 53.33
N VAL A 315 2.38 -13.91 52.34
CA VAL A 315 1.11 -14.64 52.50
C VAL A 315 1.35 -16.14 52.71
N ILE A 316 2.26 -16.76 51.96
CA ILE A 316 2.55 -18.20 52.11
C ILE A 316 3.17 -18.51 53.47
N PHE A 317 4.20 -17.76 53.88
CA PHE A 317 4.90 -18.01 55.14
C PHE A 317 4.14 -17.49 56.36
N GLY A 318 3.26 -16.51 56.21
CA GLY A 318 2.42 -16.00 57.30
C GLY A 318 1.21 -16.87 57.64
N MET A 319 0.86 -17.85 56.79
CA MET A 319 -0.26 -18.78 57.01
C MET A 319 0.17 -20.17 57.51
N SER A 320 1.48 -20.48 57.57
CA SER A 320 2.02 -21.71 58.19
C SER A 320 2.43 -21.46 59.64
#